data_AF-A0A9Q1IF81-F1
#
_entry.id   AF-A0A9Q1IF81-F1
#
_cell.length_a   1.000
_cell.length_b   1.000
_cell.length_c   1.000
_cell.angle_alpha   90.00
_cell.angle_beta   90.00
_cell.angle_gamma   90.00
#
_symmetry.space_group_name_H-M   'P 1'
#
loop_
_entity.id
_entity.type
_entity.pdbx_description
1 polymer ?
#
loop_
_entity_poly.entity_id
_entity_poly.type
_entity_poly.pdbx_seq_one_letter_code
_entity_poly.pdbx_strand_id
1 'polypeptide(L)'
;MPVTVPASVRQIDEEVAKLLELKACLGGDDGKQTFVLKTAKGTRDYNPKQMAIRERVFKTIVSCFKRHGAETIDTPVFELKETLTGKYGEDSKLIYDLKDQGGELLSLRYDLTISLETSHTLPTASAWGRPGEVDA
;
A
#
# COMPACT_ATOMS: atom_id res chain seq x y z
N MET A 1 7.55 -67.47 -2.35
CA MET A 1 7.26 -66.18 -3.00
C MET A 1 5.79 -65.88 -2.74
N PRO A 2 5.41 -64.91 -1.89
CA PRO A 2 3.99 -64.61 -1.69
C PRO A 2 3.48 -63.89 -2.94
N VAL A 3 2.43 -64.44 -3.54
CA VAL A 3 1.73 -63.86 -4.68
C VAL A 3 0.69 -62.89 -4.12
N THR A 4 0.84 -61.59 -4.40
CA THR A 4 -0.13 -60.57 -4.01
C THR A 4 -1.40 -60.74 -4.83
N VAL A 5 -2.52 -61.06 -4.18
CA VAL A 5 -3.84 -61.14 -4.81
C VAL A 5 -4.31 -59.71 -5.12
N PRO A 6 -4.77 -59.40 -6.36
CA PRO A 6 -5.25 -58.07 -6.67
C PRO A 6 -6.49 -57.75 -5.84
N ALA A 7 -6.47 -56.61 -5.15
CA ALA A 7 -7.61 -56.11 -4.39
C ALA A 7 -8.84 -56.01 -5.31
N SER A 8 -10.01 -56.39 -4.80
CA SER A 8 -11.24 -56.25 -5.57
C SER A 8 -11.55 -54.78 -5.84
N VAL A 9 -12.21 -54.46 -6.97
CA VAL A 9 -12.54 -53.08 -7.36
C VAL A 9 -13.23 -52.31 -6.23
N ARG A 10 -14.11 -52.98 -5.49
CA ARG A 10 -14.80 -52.40 -4.32
C ARG A 10 -13.85 -52.02 -3.19
N GLN A 11 -12.82 -52.83 -2.92
CA GLN A 11 -11.81 -52.51 -1.90
C GLN A 11 -10.92 -51.36 -2.33
N ILE A 12 -10.65 -51.22 -3.64
CA ILE A 12 -9.91 -50.06 -4.18
C ILE A 12 -10.75 -48.80 -4.01
N ASP A 13 -12.04 -48.83 -4.35
CA ASP A 13 -12.94 -47.69 -4.23
C ASP A 13 -13.08 -47.22 -2.77
N GLU A 14 -13.16 -48.17 -1.83
CA GLU A 14 -13.28 -47.90 -0.40
C GLU A 14 -12.00 -47.29 0.19
N GLU A 15 -10.83 -47.77 -0.23
CA GLU A 15 -9.54 -47.20 0.19
C GLU A 15 -9.27 -45.83 -0.46
N VAL A 16 -9.70 -45.63 -1.71
CA VAL A 16 -9.66 -44.31 -2.38
C VAL A 16 -10.56 -43.31 -1.68
N ALA A 17 -11.76 -43.73 -1.23
CA ALA A 17 -12.66 -42.88 -0.46
C ALA A 17 -12.03 -42.47 0.89
N LYS A 18 -11.44 -43.41 1.64
CA LYS A 18 -10.70 -43.10 2.88
C LYS A 18 -9.52 -42.17 2.63
N LEU A 19 -8.77 -42.37 1.53
CA LEU A 19 -7.66 -41.50 1.13
C LEU A 19 -8.12 -40.08 0.78
N LEU A 20 -9.29 -39.94 0.15
CA LEU A 20 -9.89 -38.64 -0.18
C LEU A 20 -10.37 -37.91 1.09
N GLU A 21 -10.96 -38.62 2.04
CA GLU A 21 -11.35 -38.06 3.35
C GLU A 21 -10.12 -37.65 4.16
N LEU A 22 -9.09 -38.50 4.21
CA LEU A 22 -7.81 -38.17 4.84
C LEU A 22 -7.16 -36.95 4.20
N LYS A 23 -7.21 -36.82 2.86
CA LYS A 23 -6.71 -35.64 2.13
C LYS A 23 -7.53 -34.37 2.39
N ALA A 24 -8.84 -34.50 2.62
CA ALA A 24 -9.71 -33.38 2.99
C ALA A 24 -9.46 -32.91 4.44
N CYS A 25 -9.18 -33.85 5.36
CA CYS A 25 -8.81 -33.55 6.75
C CYS A 25 -7.39 -32.98 6.86
N LEU A 26 -6.45 -33.47 6.04
CA LEU A 26 -5.10 -32.94 5.90
C LEU A 26 -5.09 -31.68 5.01
N GLY A 27 -6.09 -30.81 5.21
CA GLY A 27 -6.35 -29.61 4.42
C GLY A 27 -5.05 -29.09 3.84
N GLY A 28 -4.92 -29.17 2.52
CA GLY A 28 -3.65 -29.01 1.80
C GLY A 28 -3.06 -27.62 2.01
N ASP A 29 -2.44 -27.43 3.15
CA ASP A 29 -1.41 -26.47 3.45
C ASP A 29 -0.10 -27.21 3.15
N ASP A 30 0.86 -26.67 2.42
CA ASP A 30 1.25 -25.30 2.50
C ASP A 30 1.06 -24.61 1.16
N GLY A 31 0.14 -23.64 1.13
CA GLY A 31 0.25 -22.56 0.17
C GLY A 31 1.62 -21.95 0.37
N LYS A 32 2.62 -22.42 -0.38
CA LYS A 32 4.00 -21.96 -0.37
C LYS A 32 3.91 -20.46 -0.60
N GLN A 33 3.88 -19.68 0.49
CA GLN A 33 3.80 -18.23 0.48
C GLN A 33 5.08 -17.79 -0.18
N THR A 34 5.03 -17.76 -1.51
CA THR A 34 6.15 -17.36 -2.33
C THR A 34 6.22 -15.88 -2.08
N PHE A 35 7.10 -15.48 -1.17
CA PHE A 35 7.26 -14.10 -0.79
C PHE A 35 7.63 -13.33 -2.07
N VAL A 36 6.65 -12.60 -2.60
CA VAL A 36 6.83 -11.90 -3.87
C VAL A 36 7.56 -10.61 -3.56
N LEU A 37 8.88 -10.63 -3.73
CA LEU A 37 9.72 -9.45 -3.71
C LEU A 37 9.43 -8.60 -4.95
N LYS A 38 8.43 -7.72 -4.84
CA LYS A 38 8.09 -6.75 -5.89
C LYS A 38 7.68 -5.42 -5.27
N THR A 39 7.96 -4.34 -5.99
CA THR A 39 7.40 -3.03 -5.67
C THR A 39 5.89 -3.02 -5.97
N ALA A 40 5.18 -2.08 -5.34
CA ALA A 40 3.78 -1.85 -5.65
C ALA A 40 3.60 -1.52 -7.14
N LYS A 41 2.46 -1.93 -7.72
CA LYS A 41 2.19 -1.67 -9.14
C LYS A 41 2.21 -0.17 -9.41
N GLY A 42 2.94 0.25 -10.43
CA GLY A 42 3.10 1.66 -10.80
C GLY A 42 4.20 2.40 -10.02
N THR A 43 4.89 1.74 -9.08
CA THR A 43 6.04 2.31 -8.37
C THR A 43 7.34 1.60 -8.74
N ARG A 44 8.46 2.31 -8.59
CA ARG A 44 9.81 1.80 -8.87
C ARG A 44 10.82 2.39 -7.90
N ASP A 45 11.88 1.65 -7.64
CA ASP A 45 13.04 2.14 -6.90
C ASP A 45 13.96 2.97 -7.80
N TYR A 46 14.71 3.88 -7.18
CA TYR A 46 15.74 4.68 -7.84
C TYR A 46 17.12 4.20 -7.37
N ASN A 47 17.94 3.69 -8.28
CA ASN A 47 19.30 3.26 -7.97
C ASN A 47 20.26 4.47 -7.81
N PRO A 48 21.48 4.28 -7.29
CA PRO A 48 22.41 5.39 -7.03
C PRO A 48 22.70 6.27 -8.25
N LYS A 49 22.80 5.68 -9.45
CA LYS A 49 23.03 6.42 -10.69
C LYS A 49 21.82 7.29 -11.05
N GLN A 50 20.60 6.77 -10.89
CA GLN A 50 19.37 7.53 -11.12
C GLN A 50 19.18 8.64 -10.08
N MET A 51 19.52 8.38 -8.82
CA MET A 51 19.47 9.38 -7.75
C MET A 51 20.44 10.54 -8.00
N ALA A 52 21.68 10.26 -8.43
CA ALA A 52 22.65 11.30 -8.77
C ALA A 52 22.14 12.25 -9.88
N ILE A 53 21.46 11.69 -10.90
CA ILE A 53 20.83 12.49 -11.96
C ILE A 53 19.67 13.30 -11.40
N ARG A 54 18.80 12.66 -10.60
CA ARG A 54 17.64 13.29 -9.97
C ARG A 54 18.06 14.49 -9.11
N GLU A 55 19.05 14.33 -8.25
CA GLU A 55 19.58 15.39 -7.39
C GLU A 55 20.13 16.57 -8.20
N ARG A 56 20.85 16.31 -9.29
CA ARG A 56 21.36 17.36 -10.17
C ARG A 56 20.22 18.18 -10.80
N VAL A 57 19.14 17.51 -11.23
CA VAL A 57 17.94 18.17 -11.78
C VAL A 57 17.25 19.01 -10.71
N PHE A 58 16.98 18.43 -9.53
CA PHE A 58 16.35 19.16 -8.43
C PHE A 58 17.17 20.36 -7.98
N LYS A 59 18.50 20.26 -7.89
CA LYS A 59 19.37 21.39 -7.55
C LYS A 59 19.17 22.57 -8.50
N THR A 60 19.04 22.30 -9.80
CA THR A 60 18.80 23.33 -10.81
C THR A 60 17.44 23.98 -10.62
N ILE A 61 16.38 23.19 -10.47
CA ILE A 61 15.01 23.66 -10.26
C ILE A 61 14.91 24.51 -8.98
N VAL A 62 15.40 23.99 -7.85
CA VAL A 62 15.38 24.68 -6.56
C VAL A 62 16.19 25.98 -6.61
N SER A 63 17.33 25.99 -7.31
CA SER A 63 18.12 27.23 -7.46
C SER A 63 17.36 28.31 -8.23
N CYS A 64 16.51 27.93 -9.20
CA CYS A 64 15.64 28.85 -9.92
C CYS A 64 14.59 29.44 -8.96
N PHE A 65 13.85 28.61 -8.22
CA PHE A 65 12.84 29.08 -7.26
C PHE A 65 13.43 30.02 -6.21
N LYS A 66 14.59 29.66 -5.62
CA LYS A 66 15.28 30.51 -4.63
C LYS A 66 15.72 31.86 -5.22
N ARG A 67 16.14 31.90 -6.48
CA ARG A 67 16.49 33.16 -7.15
C ARG A 67 15.30 34.12 -7.25
N HIS A 68 14.09 33.59 -7.34
CA HIS A 68 12.85 34.36 -7.38
C HIS A 68 12.24 34.60 -5.99
N GLY A 69 12.96 34.31 -4.90
CA GLY A 69 12.50 34.56 -3.53
C GLY A 69 11.44 33.58 -3.01
N ALA A 70 11.26 32.43 -3.67
CA ALA A 70 10.32 31.43 -3.20
C ALA A 70 10.84 30.70 -1.95
N GLU A 71 9.95 30.48 -1.00
CA GLU A 71 10.18 29.66 0.18
C GLU A 71 9.68 28.23 -0.04
N THR A 72 10.27 27.28 0.70
CA THR A 72 9.90 25.86 0.59
C THR A 72 9.05 25.47 1.79
N ILE A 73 7.93 24.82 1.52
CA ILE A 73 7.10 24.15 2.52
C ILE A 73 7.02 22.66 2.18
N ASP A 74 6.68 21.85 3.17
CA ASP A 74 6.36 20.44 2.98
C ASP A 74 5.06 20.14 3.71
N THR A 75 4.22 19.33 3.08
CA THR A 75 2.92 18.92 3.64
C THR A 75 2.93 17.40 3.80
N PRO A 76 2.08 16.86 4.68
CA PRO A 76 1.90 15.41 4.80
C PRO A 76 1.58 14.75 3.44
N VAL A 77 1.94 13.46 3.29
CA VAL A 77 1.70 12.71 2.04
C VAL A 77 0.22 12.35 1.85
N PHE A 78 -0.54 12.39 2.92
CA PHE A 78 -1.97 12.17 2.96
C PHE A 78 -2.69 13.39 3.51
N GLU A 79 -3.93 13.59 3.06
CA GLU A 79 -4.84 14.63 3.50
C GLU A 79 -6.14 13.98 3.98
N LEU A 80 -6.98 14.73 4.68
CA LEU A 80 -8.35 14.30 4.96
C LEU A 80 -9.07 14.00 3.65
N LYS A 81 -9.75 12.87 3.58
CA LYS A 81 -10.49 12.46 2.37
C LYS A 81 -11.52 13.51 1.94
N GLU A 82 -12.14 14.18 2.91
CA GLU A 82 -13.10 15.27 2.67
C GLU A 82 -12.45 16.45 1.92
N THR A 83 -11.21 16.80 2.24
CA THR A 83 -10.47 17.89 1.58
C THR A 83 -10.25 17.65 0.09
N LEU A 84 -10.09 16.38 -0.32
CA LEU A 84 -9.90 16.02 -1.72
C LEU A 84 -11.21 15.73 -2.46
N THR A 85 -12.29 15.49 -1.73
CA THR A 85 -13.58 15.10 -2.31
C THR A 85 -14.23 16.29 -3.02
N GLY A 86 -14.72 16.07 -4.25
CA GLY A 86 -15.43 17.09 -5.03
C GLY A 86 -14.55 18.12 -5.74
N LYS A 87 -13.22 18.13 -5.48
CA LYS A 87 -12.27 19.03 -6.15
C LYS A 87 -11.86 18.57 -7.55
N TYR A 88 -11.84 17.26 -7.78
CA TYR A 88 -11.27 16.65 -9.00
C TYR A 88 -12.31 16.02 -9.94
N GLY A 89 -13.62 16.16 -9.66
CA GLY A 89 -14.67 15.65 -10.54
C GLY A 89 -14.50 14.16 -10.86
N GLU A 90 -14.40 13.82 -12.16
CA GLU A 90 -14.21 12.45 -12.64
C GLU A 90 -12.90 11.79 -12.16
N ASP A 91 -11.84 12.59 -12.01
CA ASP A 91 -10.51 12.12 -11.61
C ASP A 91 -10.45 11.74 -10.12
N SER A 92 -11.48 12.06 -9.34
CA SER A 92 -11.57 11.68 -7.92
C SER A 92 -11.46 10.16 -7.69
N LYS A 93 -11.79 9.35 -8.71
CA LYS A 93 -11.67 7.88 -8.66
C LYS A 93 -10.22 7.38 -8.69
N LEU A 94 -9.27 8.24 -9.04
CA LEU A 94 -7.85 7.92 -9.11
C LEU A 94 -7.10 8.20 -7.81
N ILE A 95 -7.81 8.68 -6.78
CA ILE A 95 -7.25 8.98 -5.46
C ILE A 95 -7.10 7.68 -4.67
N TYR A 96 -5.94 7.52 -4.02
CA TYR A 96 -5.64 6.37 -3.18
C TYR A 96 -6.13 6.61 -1.75
N ASP A 97 -7.18 5.91 -1.35
CA ASP A 97 -7.69 5.94 0.03
C ASP A 97 -6.87 5.02 0.95
N LEU A 98 -6.63 5.49 2.18
CA LEU A 98 -6.07 4.67 3.24
C LEU A 98 -7.19 3.84 3.89
N LYS A 99 -6.80 2.69 4.45
CA LYS A 99 -7.73 1.84 5.19
C LYS A 99 -8.18 2.55 6.47
N ASP A 100 -9.47 2.52 6.75
CA ASP A 100 -10.04 2.95 8.02
C ASP A 100 -9.53 2.06 9.17
N GLN A 101 -9.02 2.71 10.22
CA GLN A 101 -8.49 2.11 11.43
C GLN A 101 -9.21 2.62 12.69
N GLY A 102 -10.40 3.21 12.56
CA GLY A 102 -11.19 3.78 13.65
C GLY A 102 -10.87 5.26 13.95
N GLY A 103 -10.18 5.93 13.04
CA GLY A 103 -9.80 7.34 13.15
C GLY A 103 -10.30 8.15 11.96
N GLU A 104 -9.54 9.19 11.60
CA GLU A 104 -9.87 10.04 10.46
C GLU A 104 -9.73 9.29 9.13
N LEU A 105 -10.61 9.60 8.17
CA LEU A 105 -10.52 9.06 6.81
C LEU A 105 -9.48 9.85 6.02
N LEU A 106 -8.45 9.16 5.57
CA LEU A 106 -7.29 9.74 4.91
C LEU A 106 -7.13 9.23 3.48
N SER A 107 -6.58 10.08 2.61
CA SER A 107 -6.28 9.75 1.22
C SER A 107 -4.93 10.34 0.82
N LEU A 108 -4.16 9.65 -0.02
CA LEU A 108 -2.89 10.18 -0.54
C LEU A 108 -3.15 11.42 -1.41
N ARG A 109 -2.29 12.43 -1.27
CA ARG A 109 -2.36 13.66 -2.07
C ARG A 109 -2.28 13.35 -3.57
N TYR A 110 -3.24 13.88 -4.33
CA TYR A 110 -3.29 13.71 -5.79
C TYR A 110 -2.33 14.66 -6.50
N ASP A 111 -2.28 15.91 -6.05
CA ASP A 111 -1.32 16.93 -6.48
C ASP A 111 -0.82 17.76 -5.29
N LEU A 112 -0.03 18.80 -5.58
CA LEU A 112 0.52 19.71 -4.56
C LEU A 112 -0.30 21.00 -4.38
N THR A 113 -1.25 21.31 -5.28
CA THR A 113 -2.00 22.57 -5.29
C THR A 113 -3.00 22.63 -4.15
N ILE A 114 -3.79 21.57 -3.98
CA ILE A 114 -4.77 21.51 -2.89
C ILE A 114 -4.07 21.42 -1.54
N SER A 115 -2.95 20.68 -1.44
CA SER A 115 -2.13 20.66 -0.23
C SER A 115 -1.57 22.05 0.11
N LEU A 116 -1.14 22.83 -0.89
CA LEU A 116 -0.69 24.21 -0.67
C LEU A 116 -1.83 25.11 -0.16
N GLU A 117 -3.01 25.06 -0.79
CA GLU A 117 -4.20 25.81 -0.33
C GLU A 117 -4.58 25.46 1.11
N THR A 118 -4.59 24.18 1.44
CA THR A 118 -4.93 23.66 2.76
C THR A 118 -3.92 24.11 3.83
N SER A 119 -2.63 24.11 3.49
CA SER A 119 -1.56 24.54 4.41
C SER A 119 -1.63 26.01 4.84
N HIS A 120 -2.19 26.87 3.98
CA HIS A 120 -2.34 28.30 4.29
C HIS A 120 -3.65 28.61 5.02
N THR A 121 -4.66 27.75 4.87
CA THR A 121 -6.01 27.96 5.42
C THR A 121 -6.20 27.30 6.77
N LEU A 122 -5.51 26.18 7.03
CA LEU A 122 -5.53 25.52 8.33
C LEU A 122 -4.45 26.11 9.25
N PRO A 123 -4.76 26.34 10.53
CA PRO A 123 -3.71 26.65 11.51
C PRO A 123 -2.70 25.50 11.52
N THR A 124 -1.41 25.84 11.43
CA THR A 124 -0.29 24.88 11.47
C THR A 124 -0.56 23.85 12.56
N ALA A 125 -0.68 22.57 12.16
CA ALA A 125 -1.15 21.47 12.99
C ALA A 125 -0.67 21.59 14.44
N SER A 126 -1.58 22.03 15.32
CA SER A 126 -1.46 21.89 16.77
C SER A 126 -1.66 20.44 17.24
N ALA A 127 -1.56 19.48 16.31
CA ALA A 127 -1.95 18.07 16.46
C ALA A 127 -0.76 17.10 16.46
N TRP A 128 0.48 17.58 16.61
CA TRP A 128 1.49 16.73 17.25
C TRP A 128 1.10 16.63 18.72
N GLY A 129 0.16 15.72 19.01
CA GLY A 129 -0.30 15.41 20.35
C GLY A 129 0.89 15.28 21.29
N ARG A 130 0.79 15.90 22.47
CA ARG A 130 1.79 15.72 23.51
C ARG A 130 1.91 14.20 23.78
N PRO A 131 3.13 13.67 23.99
CA PRO A 131 3.28 12.27 24.38
C PRO A 131 2.46 12.03 25.66
N GLY A 132 1.33 11.32 25.55
CA GLY A 132 0.44 11.03 26.68
C GLY A 132 -1.06 11.08 26.40
N GLU A 133 -1.51 11.64 25.27
CA GLU A 133 -2.94 11.67 24.91
C GLU A 133 -3.25 10.49 23.98
N VAL A 134 -3.30 9.30 24.59
CA VAL A 134 -3.97 8.14 24.01
C VAL A 134 -5.38 8.13 24.58
N ASP A 135 -6.35 8.57 23.78
CA ASP A 135 -7.75 8.54 24.17
C ASP A 135 -8.23 7.08 24.32
N ALA A 136 -9.00 6.89 25.38
CA ALA A 136 -9.63 5.65 25.84
C ALA A 136 -10.84 5.23 24.99
#